data_AF-A0A1Q6U245-F1
#
_entry.id   AF-A0A1Q6U245-F1
#
_cell.length_a   1.000
_cell.length_b   1.000
_cell.length_c   1.000
_cell.angle_alpha   90.00
_cell.angle_beta   90.00
_cell.angle_gamma   90.00
#
_symmetry.space_group_name_H-M   'P 1'
#
loop_
_entity.id
_entity.type
_entity.pdbx_description
1 polymer ?
#
loop_
_entity_poly.entity_id
_entity_poly.type
_entity_poly.pdbx_seq_one_letter_code
_entity_poly.pdbx_strand_id
1 'polypeptide(L)'
;MKNELKQDFTRRLSQCNAGEMIVIIYDILFAYLDDVKGAYEEDSHEQMKVAIRRAQNVLDELIHSLNFAYPLSKNLHSLYVFCKNQLARTMYENRLDGLMEAEKILLRLYGSFVEVARQDTSEPLMRNTQQVYAGMTYGRASLNENYMDDDQRGFFV
;
A
#
# COMPACT_ATOMS: atom_id res chain seq x y z
N MET A 1 3.28 3.57 11.07
CA MET A 1 2.39 2.46 10.69
C MET A 1 2.51 1.37 11.73
N LYS A 2 1.40 1.04 12.39
CA LYS A 2 1.33 0.02 13.44
C LYS A 2 1.46 -1.40 12.85
N ASN A 3 1.89 -2.36 13.67
CA ASN A 3 2.10 -3.75 13.22
C ASN A 3 0.79 -4.43 12.78
N GLU A 4 -0.32 -4.14 13.45
CA GLU A 4 -1.66 -4.66 13.08
C GLU A 4 -2.04 -4.25 11.65
N LEU A 5 -1.82 -2.99 11.28
CA LEU A 5 -2.09 -2.49 9.92
C LEU A 5 -1.24 -3.23 8.87
N LYS A 6 0.02 -3.55 9.19
CA LYS A 6 0.90 -4.30 8.29
C LYS A 6 0.41 -5.74 8.09
N GLN A 7 -0.07 -6.37 9.14
CA GLN A 7 -0.67 -7.71 9.06
C GLN A 7 -1.94 -7.67 8.21
N ASP A 8 -2.80 -6.67 8.39
CA ASP A 8 -4.01 -6.52 7.57
C ASP A 8 -3.67 -6.33 6.08
N PHE A 9 -2.72 -5.46 5.75
CA PHE A 9 -2.27 -5.31 4.37
C PHE A 9 -1.67 -6.60 3.79
N THR A 10 -0.91 -7.35 4.59
CA THR A 10 -0.32 -8.63 4.14
C THR A 10 -1.43 -9.66 3.82
N ARG A 11 -2.47 -9.70 4.66
CA ARG A 11 -3.64 -10.55 4.45
C ARG A 11 -4.45 -10.13 3.22
N ARG A 12 -4.62 -8.82 3.00
CA ARG A 12 -5.31 -8.31 1.80
C ARG A 12 -4.51 -8.59 0.52
N LEU A 13 -3.19 -8.42 0.57
CA LEU A 13 -2.30 -8.70 -0.56
C LEU A 13 -2.30 -10.17 -0.96
N SER A 14 -2.39 -11.10 0.00
CA SER A 14 -2.41 -12.54 -0.32
C SER A 14 -3.66 -12.99 -1.05
N GLN A 15 -4.75 -12.23 -0.97
CA GLN A 15 -6.06 -12.61 -1.52
C GLN A 15 -6.50 -11.75 -2.71
N CYS A 16 -5.69 -10.76 -3.13
CA CYS A 16 -6.10 -9.77 -4.11
C CYS A 16 -5.90 -10.21 -5.57
N ASN A 17 -6.72 -9.64 -6.46
CA ASN A 17 -6.48 -9.64 -7.89
C ASN A 17 -5.52 -8.49 -8.30
N ALA A 18 -5.19 -8.38 -9.60
CA ALA A 18 -4.23 -7.38 -10.07
C ALA A 18 -4.71 -5.92 -9.87
N GLY A 19 -5.99 -5.64 -10.10
CA GLY A 19 -6.57 -4.32 -9.86
C GLY A 19 -6.57 -3.94 -8.37
N GLU A 20 -7.00 -4.86 -7.51
CA GLU A 20 -7.03 -4.70 -6.06
C GLU A 20 -5.63 -4.54 -5.47
N MET A 21 -4.62 -5.20 -6.04
CA MET A 21 -3.23 -5.06 -5.61
C MET A 21 -2.78 -3.59 -5.66
N ILE A 22 -3.09 -2.88 -6.76
CA ILE A 22 -2.75 -1.46 -6.89
C ILE A 22 -3.49 -0.62 -5.86
N VAL A 23 -4.77 -0.89 -5.62
CA VAL A 23 -5.57 -0.19 -4.60
C VAL A 23 -4.96 -0.38 -3.21
N ILE A 24 -4.52 -1.59 -2.86
CA ILE A 24 -3.86 -1.87 -1.58
C ILE A 24 -2.51 -1.12 -1.47
N ILE A 25 -1.74 -1.03 -2.55
CA ILE A 25 -0.48 -0.27 -2.55
C ILE A 25 -0.74 1.22 -2.27
N TYR A 26 -1.82 1.79 -2.80
CA TYR A 26 -2.24 3.15 -2.45
C TYR A 26 -2.67 3.28 -0.99
N ASP A 27 -3.40 2.32 -0.43
CA ASP A 27 -3.76 2.35 0.98
C ASP A 27 -2.52 2.36 1.88
N ILE A 28 -1.49 1.57 1.53
CA ILE A 28 -0.18 1.56 2.21
C ILE A 28 0.49 2.93 2.10
N LEU A 29 0.44 3.56 0.91
CA LEU A 29 0.98 4.90 0.70
C LEU A 29 0.29 5.93 1.61
N PHE A 30 -1.05 5.97 1.64
CA PHE A 30 -1.80 6.89 2.49
C PHE A 30 -1.51 6.68 3.98
N ALA A 31 -1.41 5.43 4.43
CA ALA A 31 -1.02 5.14 5.80
C ALA A 31 0.37 5.71 6.16
N TYR A 32 1.33 5.71 5.22
CA TYR A 32 2.60 6.40 5.44
C TYR A 32 2.49 7.91 5.36
N LEU A 33 1.62 8.49 4.52
CA LEU A 33 1.37 9.93 4.52
C LEU A 33 0.77 10.42 5.84
N ASP A 34 -0.13 9.64 6.43
CA ASP A 34 -0.69 9.94 7.75
C ASP A 34 0.36 9.82 8.86
N ASP A 35 1.28 8.86 8.78
CA ASP A 35 2.45 8.83 9.69
C ASP A 35 3.30 10.11 9.57
N VAL A 36 3.45 10.68 8.37
CA VAL A 36 4.18 11.95 8.18
C VAL A 36 3.45 13.09 8.89
N LYS A 37 2.13 13.18 8.73
CA LYS A 37 1.31 14.21 9.41
C LYS A 37 1.38 14.07 10.93
N GLY A 38 1.24 12.85 11.45
CA GLY A 38 1.36 12.58 12.88
C GLY A 38 2.75 12.95 13.44
N ALA A 39 3.82 12.58 12.73
CA ALA A 39 5.18 12.95 13.13
C ALA A 39 5.43 14.48 13.08
N TYR A 40 4.77 15.20 12.17
CA TYR A 40 4.82 16.65 12.10
C TYR A 40 4.08 17.30 13.29
N GLU A 41 2.92 16.76 13.69
CA GLU A 41 2.16 17.22 14.87
C GLU A 41 2.92 16.97 16.18
N GLU A 42 3.68 15.88 16.27
CA GLU A 42 4.55 15.54 17.41
C GLU A 42 5.91 16.27 17.40
N ASP A 43 6.15 17.16 16.43
CA ASP A 43 7.41 17.88 16.20
C ASP A 43 8.64 16.94 16.10
N SER A 44 8.41 15.72 15.59
CA SER A 44 9.40 14.65 15.52
C SER A 44 10.02 14.58 14.12
N HIS A 45 11.01 15.44 13.85
CA HIS A 45 11.64 15.51 12.53
C HIS A 45 12.27 14.20 12.04
N GLU A 46 12.85 13.40 12.93
CA GLU A 46 13.47 12.13 12.55
C GLU A 46 12.41 11.09 12.13
N GLN A 47 11.29 11.02 12.87
CA GLN A 47 10.17 10.16 12.49
C GLN A 47 9.53 10.62 11.17
N MET A 48 9.40 11.94 10.98
CA MET A 48 8.88 12.53 9.75
C MET A 48 9.76 12.14 8.54
N LYS A 49 11.09 12.26 8.65
CA LYS A 49 12.02 11.83 7.58
C LYS A 49 11.89 10.35 7.26
N VAL A 50 11.77 9.50 8.27
CA VAL A 50 11.59 8.05 8.08
C VAL A 50 10.26 7.74 7.39
N ALA A 51 9.17 8.39 7.80
CA ALA A 51 7.85 8.22 7.18
C ALA A 51 7.83 8.70 5.73
N ILE A 52 8.42 9.87 5.43
CA ILE A 52 8.54 10.40 4.06
C ILE A 52 9.32 9.42 3.17
N ARG A 53 10.47 8.90 3.65
CA ARG A 53 11.25 7.92 2.88
C ARG A 53 10.44 6.65 2.58
N ARG A 54 9.64 6.17 3.53
CA ARG A 54 8.77 5.01 3.31
C ARG A 54 7.69 5.30 2.28
N ALA A 55 7.04 6.46 2.34
CA ALA A 55 6.07 6.89 1.33
C ALA A 55 6.70 7.01 -0.06
N GLN A 56 7.91 7.57 -0.16
CA GLN A 56 8.65 7.67 -1.42
C GLN A 56 9.03 6.30 -2.00
N ASN A 57 9.40 5.33 -1.16
CA ASN A 57 9.67 3.96 -1.62
C ASN A 57 8.41 3.32 -2.22
N VAL A 58 7.23 3.51 -1.61
CA VAL A 58 5.97 2.99 -2.17
C VAL A 58 5.64 3.65 -3.51
N LEU A 59 5.87 4.96 -3.64
CA LEU A 59 5.75 5.65 -4.93
C LEU A 59 6.74 5.12 -5.96
N ASP A 60 7.96 4.78 -5.55
CA ASP A 60 8.95 4.18 -6.44
C ASP A 60 8.47 2.82 -6.93
N GLU A 61 7.88 1.96 -6.10
CA GLU A 61 7.28 0.70 -6.56
C GLU A 61 6.16 0.95 -7.59
N LEU A 62 5.30 1.96 -7.37
CA LEU A 62 4.27 2.35 -8.33
C LEU A 62 4.86 2.89 -9.65
N ILE A 63 6.01 3.55 -9.62
CA ILE A 63 6.71 4.04 -10.81
C ILE A 63 7.34 2.87 -11.58
N HIS A 64 8.05 1.98 -10.90
CA HIS A 64 8.75 0.85 -11.51
C HIS A 64 7.80 -0.20 -12.10
N SER A 65 6.57 -0.29 -11.58
CA SER A 65 5.53 -1.19 -12.10
C SER A 65 4.82 -0.68 -13.36
N LEU A 66 5.08 0.56 -13.81
CA LEU A 66 4.46 1.10 -15.02
C LEU A 66 4.95 0.42 -16.30
N ASN A 67 4.02 0.02 -17.17
CA ASN A 67 4.33 -0.50 -18.49
C ASN A 67 4.38 0.62 -19.54
N PHE A 68 5.57 1.02 -19.96
CA PHE A 68 5.80 2.11 -20.92
C PHE A 68 5.47 1.80 -22.39
N ALA A 69 5.01 0.58 -22.70
CA ALA A 69 4.39 0.29 -24.00
C ALA A 69 3.10 1.10 -24.21
N TYR A 70 2.41 1.46 -23.13
CA TYR A 70 1.19 2.25 -23.16
C TYR A 70 1.48 3.75 -23.02
N PRO A 71 0.95 4.63 -23.90
CA PRO A 71 1.15 6.08 -23.79
C PRO A 71 0.67 6.66 -22.46
N LEU A 72 -0.39 6.10 -21.88
CA LEU A 72 -0.96 6.52 -20.59
C LEU A 72 0.06 6.44 -19.45
N SER A 73 0.97 5.47 -19.49
CA SER A 73 2.00 5.27 -18.47
C SER A 73 2.95 6.46 -18.36
N LYS A 74 3.20 7.21 -19.45
CA LYS A 74 4.02 8.44 -19.41
C LYS A 74 3.35 9.55 -18.61
N ASN A 75 2.02 9.66 -18.71
CA ASN A 75 1.24 10.64 -17.95
C ASN A 75 1.22 10.28 -16.46
N LEU A 76 0.97 9.00 -16.14
CA LEU A 76 1.03 8.48 -14.77
C LEU A 76 2.41 8.67 -14.14
N HIS A 77 3.47 8.32 -14.88
CA HIS A 77 4.85 8.52 -14.44
C HIS A 77 5.12 9.99 -14.07
N SER A 78 4.69 10.94 -14.92
CA SER A 78 4.89 12.37 -14.67
C SER A 78 4.18 12.85 -13.40
N LEU A 79 2.97 12.34 -13.13
CA LEU A 79 2.24 12.62 -11.89
C LEU A 79 2.94 12.03 -10.66
N TYR A 80 3.41 10.78 -10.73
CA TYR A 80 4.13 10.17 -9.61
C TYR A 80 5.45 10.86 -9.30
N VAL A 81 6.22 11.24 -10.33
CA VAL A 81 7.45 12.03 -10.14
C VAL A 81 7.13 13.38 -9.49
N PHE A 82 6.05 14.04 -9.89
CA PHE A 82 5.60 15.26 -9.24
C PHE A 82 5.31 15.04 -7.74
N CYS A 83 4.50 14.04 -7.38
CA CYS A 83 4.18 13.72 -5.99
C CYS A 83 5.44 13.37 -5.18
N LYS A 84 6.36 12.59 -5.75
CA LYS A 84 7.64 12.24 -5.12
C LYS A 84 8.49 13.48 -4.81
N ASN A 85 8.54 14.43 -5.75
CA ASN A 85 9.27 15.69 -5.58
C ASN A 85 8.64 16.58 -4.49
N GLN A 86 7.31 16.60 -4.39
CA GLN A 86 6.63 17.34 -3.32
C GLN A 86 6.88 16.75 -1.93
N LEU A 87 6.93 15.41 -1.82
CA LEU A 87 7.35 14.73 -0.59
C LEU A 87 8.80 15.07 -0.22
N ALA A 88 9.69 15.13 -1.21
CA ALA A 88 11.06 15.57 -0.97
C ALA A 88 11.12 17.02 -0.47
N ARG A 89 10.36 17.93 -1.08
CA ARG A 89 10.26 19.34 -0.62
C ARG A 89 9.77 19.44 0.82
N THR A 90 8.72 18.70 1.17
CA THR A 90 8.19 18.60 2.54
C THR A 90 9.29 18.24 3.54
N MET A 91 10.16 17.29 3.18
CA MET A 91 11.29 16.87 4.02
C MET A 91 12.33 17.98 4.24
N TYR A 92 12.62 18.79 3.21
CA TYR A 92 13.65 19.84 3.28
C TYR A 92 13.13 21.15 3.89
N GLU A 93 11.91 21.53 3.56
CA GLU A 93 11.31 22.81 3.97
C GLU A 93 10.57 22.70 5.31
N ASN A 94 10.34 21.48 5.80
CA ASN A 94 9.57 21.18 7.00
C ASN A 94 8.19 21.86 6.98
N ARG A 95 7.50 21.75 5.84
CA ARG A 95 6.13 22.25 5.62
C ARG A 95 5.29 21.19 4.95
N LEU A 96 4.04 21.05 5.38
CA LEU A 96 3.10 20.03 4.88
C LEU A 96 2.36 20.44 3.61
N ASP A 97 2.51 21.67 3.12
CA ASP A 97 1.87 22.17 1.90
C ASP A 97 2.15 21.30 0.68
N GLY A 98 3.42 20.92 0.47
CA GLY A 98 3.82 19.99 -0.59
C GLY A 98 3.14 18.62 -0.47
N LEU A 99 3.14 18.05 0.74
CA LEU A 99 2.51 16.77 1.03
C LEU A 99 1.00 16.80 0.75
N MET A 100 0.31 17.86 1.19
CA MET A 100 -1.14 18.00 1.00
C MET A 100 -1.51 18.12 -0.49
N GLU A 101 -0.71 18.82 -1.30
CA GLU A 101 -0.95 18.87 -2.75
C GLU A 101 -0.69 17.53 -3.43
N ALA A 102 0.37 16.82 -3.05
CA ALA A 102 0.62 15.47 -3.55
C ALA A 102 -0.52 14.50 -3.19
N GLU A 103 -0.99 14.56 -1.94
CA GLU A 103 -2.09 13.72 -1.45
C GLU A 103 -3.38 13.94 -2.24
N LYS A 104 -3.74 15.19 -2.56
CA LYS A 104 -4.93 15.48 -3.40
C LYS A 104 -4.86 14.81 -4.77
N ILE A 105 -3.68 14.80 -5.40
CA ILE A 105 -3.47 14.17 -6.70
C ILE A 105 -3.58 12.64 -6.55
N LEU A 106 -2.90 12.09 -5.55
CA LEU A 106 -2.92 10.65 -5.25
C LEU A 106 -4.34 10.15 -4.95
N LEU A 107 -5.15 10.93 -4.23
CA LEU A 107 -6.55 10.59 -3.91
C LEU A 107 -7.41 10.48 -5.18
N ARG A 108 -7.20 11.37 -6.16
CA ARG A 108 -7.92 11.32 -7.45
C ARG A 108 -7.52 10.10 -8.28
N LEU A 109 -6.21 9.78 -8.30
CA LEU A 109 -5.72 8.59 -8.96
C LEU A 109 -6.24 7.33 -8.29
N TYR A 110 -6.21 7.29 -6.95
CA TYR A 110 -6.77 6.20 -6.15
C TYR A 110 -8.23 5.94 -6.49
N GLY A 111 -9.09 6.98 -6.49
CA GLY A 111 -10.50 6.83 -6.86
C GLY A 111 -10.68 6.24 -8.27
N SER A 112 -9.81 6.61 -9.21
CA SER A 112 -9.83 6.03 -10.56
C SER A 112 -9.44 4.55 -10.55
N PHE A 113 -8.41 4.16 -9.77
CA PHE A 113 -8.00 2.76 -9.63
C PHE A 113 -9.03 1.91 -8.90
N VAL A 114 -9.75 2.47 -7.92
CA VAL A 114 -10.86 1.77 -7.24
C VAL A 114 -11.97 1.42 -8.23
N GLU A 115 -12.36 2.36 -9.10
CA GLU A 115 -13.38 2.10 -10.13
C GLU A 115 -12.93 1.04 -11.16
N VAL A 116 -11.63 1.02 -11.50
CA VAL A 116 -11.05 -0.01 -12.38
C VAL A 116 -11.01 -1.37 -11.69
N ALA A 117 -10.56 -1.43 -10.43
CA ALA A 117 -10.49 -2.67 -9.66
C ALA A 117 -11.88 -3.31 -9.46
N ARG A 118 -12.93 -2.47 -9.31
CA ARG A 118 -14.32 -2.96 -9.21
C ARG A 118 -14.80 -3.68 -10.48
N GLN A 119 -14.23 -3.35 -11.64
CA GLN A 119 -14.53 -3.98 -12.92
C GLN A 119 -13.62 -5.18 -13.22
N ASP A 120 -12.60 -5.40 -12.40
CA ASP A 120 -11.66 -6.50 -12.55
C ASP A 120 -12.26 -7.80 -11.99
N THR A 121 -12.58 -8.73 -12.88
CA THR A 121 -13.08 -10.07 -12.53
C THR A 121 -12.00 -11.15 -12.67
N SER A 122 -10.72 -10.75 -12.72
CA SER A 122 -9.61 -11.70 -12.81
C SER A 122 -9.48 -12.54 -11.54
N GLU A 123 -8.92 -13.74 -11.68
CA GLU A 123 -8.66 -14.62 -10.55
C GLU A 123 -7.60 -14.02 -9.60
N PRO A 124 -7.65 -14.35 -8.31
CA PRO A 124 -6.63 -13.96 -7.35
C PRO A 124 -5.23 -14.35 -7.84
N LEU A 125 -4.26 -13.45 -7.62
CA LEU A 125 -2.88 -13.64 -8.09
C LEU A 125 -2.20 -14.84 -7.41
N MET A 126 -2.63 -15.19 -6.20
CA MET A 126 -2.09 -16.30 -5.44
C MET A 126 -3.14 -17.42 -5.32
N ARG A 127 -2.83 -18.60 -5.86
CA ARG A 127 -3.74 -19.77 -5.85
C ARG A 127 -3.56 -20.69 -4.64
N ASN A 128 -2.43 -20.58 -3.92
CA ASN A 128 -2.06 -21.46 -2.81
C ASN A 128 -1.74 -20.68 -1.52
N THR A 129 -2.41 -19.55 -1.29
CA THR A 129 -2.29 -18.84 -0.01
C THR A 129 -3.14 -19.54 1.04
N GLN A 130 -2.56 -19.83 2.21
CA GLN A 130 -3.28 -20.34 3.37
C GLN A 130 -4.54 -19.48 3.60
N GLN A 131 -5.72 -20.10 3.45
CA GLN A 131 -6.97 -19.44 3.81
C GLN A 131 -6.97 -19.25 5.33
N VAL A 132 -6.74 -18.02 5.79
CA VAL A 132 -6.91 -17.66 7.20
C VAL A 132 -8.41 -17.67 7.49
N TYR A 133 -8.94 -18.83 7.83
CA TYR A 133 -10.29 -18.95 8.37
C TYR A 133 -10.23 -18.47 9.81
N ALA A 134 -10.81 -17.30 10.09
CA ALA A 134 -11.09 -16.86 11.45
C ALA A 134 -12.18 -17.76 12.04
N GLY A 135 -11.83 -19.01 12.35
CA GLY A 135 -12.71 -19.96 12.96
C GLY A 135 -13.12 -19.45 14.34
N MET A 136 -14.43 -19.40 14.58
CA MET A 136 -14.98 -19.10 15.90
C MET A 136 -14.54 -20.16 16.91
N THR A 137 -13.39 -19.95 17.54
CA THR A 137 -12.96 -20.73 18.70
C THR A 137 -12.93 -19.83 19.91
N TYR A 138 -13.84 -20.13 20.84
CA TYR A 138 -14.11 -19.40 22.08
C TYR A 138 -12.83 -19.12 22.87
N GLY A 139 -12.46 -17.84 22.98
CA GLY A 139 -11.38 -17.36 23.83
C GLY A 139 -11.60 -15.89 24.13
N ARG A 140 -12.05 -15.57 25.36
CA ARG A 140 -12.61 -14.26 25.76
C ARG A 140 -11.58 -13.11 25.87
N ALA A 141 -10.46 -13.18 25.15
CA ALA A 141 -9.46 -12.10 25.06
C ALA A 141 -8.38 -12.28 23.96
N SER A 142 -8.37 -13.36 23.17
CA SER A 142 -7.33 -13.55 22.14
C SER A 142 -7.90 -14.29 20.93
N LEU A 143 -7.98 -13.60 19.80
CA LEU A 143 -8.12 -14.25 18.49
C LEU A 143 -6.86 -15.10 18.28
N ASN A 144 -6.98 -16.41 18.43
CA ASN A 144 -5.90 -17.34 18.12
C ASN A 144 -6.10 -17.78 16.66
N GLU A 145 -5.25 -17.28 15.76
CA GLU A 145 -5.23 -17.67 14.35
C GLU A 145 -4.62 -19.07 14.25
N ASN A 146 -5.46 -20.08 14.01
CA ASN A 146 -4.96 -21.43 13.76
C ASN A 146 -4.54 -21.56 12.30
N TYR A 147 -3.24 -21.76 12.07
CA TYR A 147 -2.67 -22.14 10.79
C TYR A 147 -3.10 -23.59 10.48
N MET A 148 -3.94 -23.78 9.46
CA MET A 148 -4.14 -25.09 8.86
C MET A 148 -2.98 -25.31 7.89
N ASP A 149 -2.03 -26.17 8.26
CA ASP A 149 -0.99 -26.67 7.38
C ASP A 149 -1.67 -27.65 6.40
N ASP A 150 -1.78 -27.28 5.12
CA ASP A 150 -2.21 -28.22 4.09
C ASP A 150 -1.00 -29.09 3.74
N ASP A 151 -1.15 -30.37 4.07
CA ASP A 151 -0.10 -31.36 4.26
C ASP A 151 0.42 -31.91 2.92
N GLN A 152 1.00 -31.05 2.08
CA GLN A 152 1.61 -31.46 0.80
C GLN A 152 2.92 -30.70 0.50
N ARG A 153 3.95 -30.92 1.32
CA ARG A 153 5.35 -30.71 0.91
C ARG A 153 5.81 -31.89 0.04
N GLY A 154 5.24 -32.03 -1.16
CA GLY A 154 5.68 -33.01 -2.16
C GLY A 154 6.62 -32.36 -3.18
N PHE A 155 7.91 -32.71 -3.15
CA PHE A 155 8.78 -32.50 -4.29
C PHE A 155 8.32 -33.38 -5.46
N PHE A 156 8.21 -32.83 -6.66
CA PHE A 156 8.23 -33.64 -7.88
C PHE A 156 9.68 -34.06 -8.18
N VAL A 157 9.90 -35.38 -8.25
CA VAL A 157 11.07 -36.01 -8.89
C VAL A 157 10.84 -36.02 -10.39
#